data_AF-A0A428Z0N8-F1
#
_entry.id   AF-A0A428Z0N8-F1
#
_cell.length_a   1.000
_cell.length_b   1.000
_cell.length_c   1.000
_cell.angle_alpha   90.00
_cell.angle_beta   90.00
_cell.angle_gamma   90.00
#
_symmetry.space_group_name_H-M   'P 1'
#
loop_
_entity.id
_entity.type
_entity.pdbx_description
1 polymer ?
#
loop_
_entity_poly.entity_id
_entity_poly.type
_entity_poly.pdbx_seq_one_letter_code
_entity_poly.pdbx_strand_id
1 'polypeptide(L)'
;VRLAAADLIEVGASDAEVARRFRVTRMSANRWRRALASGGRQALVSKGPGGARCRLDADQLRALEAVLEAGPAACGWSDQCWTLARIAEIVRRRFGVDYTLAGLDLLLHRIGWSVQIPTRKATERDEPKIAAWKDEQWPVKKRGRRTWAPGSASKTRQVRA
;
A
#
# COMPACT_ATOMS: atom_id res chain seq x y z
N VAL A 1 14.28 -20.39 -3.59
CA VAL A 1 14.62 -20.69 -2.19
C VAL A 1 14.17 -22.08 -1.76
N ARG A 2 12.86 -22.40 -1.71
CA ARG A 2 12.39 -23.73 -1.24
C ARG A 2 12.87 -24.91 -2.08
N LEU A 3 12.85 -24.78 -3.40
CA LEU A 3 13.36 -25.82 -4.32
C LEU A 3 14.88 -26.02 -4.15
N ALA A 4 15.66 -24.95 -4.06
CA ALA A 4 17.09 -25.02 -3.77
C ALA A 4 17.39 -25.62 -2.38
N ALA A 5 16.47 -25.45 -1.41
CA ALA A 5 16.59 -26.11 -0.12
C ALA A 5 16.30 -27.62 -0.19
N ALA A 6 15.51 -28.07 -1.18
CA ALA A 6 15.29 -29.48 -1.43
C ALA A 6 16.59 -30.18 -1.81
N ASP A 7 17.40 -29.57 -2.69
CA ASP A 7 18.70 -30.12 -3.09
C ASP A 7 19.61 -30.37 -1.87
N LEU A 8 19.69 -29.40 -0.95
CA LEU A 8 20.45 -29.53 0.30
C LEU A 8 19.88 -30.61 1.24
N ILE A 9 18.55 -30.73 1.32
CA ILE A 9 17.90 -31.74 2.16
C ILE A 9 18.14 -33.16 1.60
N GLU A 10 18.11 -33.31 0.27
CA GLU A 10 18.30 -34.59 -0.42
C GLU A 10 19.75 -35.10 -0.31
N VAL A 11 20.75 -34.21 -0.27
CA VAL A 11 22.15 -34.58 0.04
C VAL A 11 22.42 -34.80 1.54
N GLY A 12 21.38 -34.76 2.37
CA GLY A 12 21.46 -35.12 3.80
C GLY A 12 21.74 -33.96 4.75
N ALA A 13 21.72 -32.70 4.31
CA ALA A 13 21.96 -31.56 5.20
C ALA A 13 20.90 -31.47 6.30
N SER A 14 21.31 -31.05 7.49
CA SER A 14 20.45 -30.83 8.65
C SER A 14 19.57 -29.58 8.50
N ASP A 15 18.46 -29.52 9.27
CA ASP A 15 17.57 -28.35 9.28
C ASP A 15 18.30 -27.06 9.72
N ALA A 16 19.36 -27.18 10.53
CA ALA A 16 20.18 -26.06 10.96
C ALA A 16 21.04 -25.51 9.82
N GLU A 17 21.63 -26.38 8.99
CA GLU A 17 22.41 -25.97 7.83
C GLU A 17 21.54 -25.33 6.75
N VAL A 18 20.37 -25.91 6.47
CA VAL A 18 19.38 -25.34 5.57
C VAL A 18 18.92 -23.97 6.06
N ALA A 19 18.57 -23.86 7.34
CA ALA A 19 18.15 -22.58 7.95
C ALA A 19 19.22 -21.50 7.81
N ARG A 20 20.48 -21.84 8.12
CA ARG A 20 21.62 -20.91 8.00
C ARG A 20 21.86 -20.49 6.55
N ARG A 21 21.83 -21.43 5.61
CA ARG A 21 22.08 -21.20 4.18
C ARG A 21 21.04 -20.28 3.55
N PHE A 22 19.76 -20.49 3.86
CA PHE A 22 18.64 -19.74 3.28
C PHE A 22 18.12 -18.61 4.16
N ARG A 23 18.77 -18.32 5.28
CA ARG A 23 18.39 -17.28 6.26
C ARG A 23 16.92 -17.40 6.69
N VAL A 24 16.47 -18.62 6.96
CA VAL A 24 15.14 -18.91 7.48
C VAL A 24 15.22 -19.52 8.88
N THR A 25 14.10 -19.58 9.58
CA THR A 25 14.05 -20.26 10.87
C THR A 25 14.23 -21.78 10.69
N ARG A 26 14.80 -22.45 11.71
CA ARG A 26 14.88 -23.92 11.76
C ARG A 26 13.51 -24.59 11.59
N MET A 27 12.47 -23.97 12.14
CA MET A 27 11.07 -24.44 11.97
C MET A 27 10.62 -24.41 10.50
N SER A 28 11.02 -23.38 9.74
CA SER A 28 10.71 -23.30 8.30
C SER A 28 11.43 -24.38 7.51
N ALA A 29 12.72 -24.61 7.80
CA ALA A 29 13.49 -25.69 7.19
C ALA A 29 12.89 -27.07 7.50
N ASN A 30 12.50 -27.31 8.76
CA ASN A 30 11.81 -28.55 9.16
C ASN A 30 10.48 -28.75 8.42
N ARG A 31 9.69 -27.69 8.26
CA ARG A 31 8.43 -27.72 7.49
C ARG A 31 8.69 -28.08 6.03
N TRP A 32 9.76 -27.56 5.42
CA TRP A 32 10.13 -27.90 4.05
C TRP A 32 10.58 -29.36 3.94
N ARG A 33 11.38 -29.88 4.88
CA ARG A 33 11.74 -31.30 4.91
C ARG A 33 10.51 -32.20 4.98
N ARG A 34 9.56 -31.89 5.87
CA ARG A 34 8.31 -32.66 6.00
C ARG A 34 7.49 -32.63 4.71
N ALA A 35 7.34 -31.46 4.10
CA ALA A 35 6.62 -31.32 2.83
C ALA A 35 7.31 -32.11 1.70
N LEU A 36 8.65 -32.07 1.64
CA LEU A 36 9.44 -32.83 0.68
C LEU A 36 9.27 -34.34 0.88
N ALA A 37 9.30 -34.81 2.13
CA ALA A 37 9.10 -36.23 2.45
C ALA A 37 7.69 -36.74 2.10
N SER A 38 6.66 -35.90 2.26
CA SER A 38 5.27 -36.31 2.03
C SER A 38 4.80 -36.16 0.58
N GLY A 39 5.36 -35.21 -0.18
CA GLY A 39 4.84 -34.86 -1.52
C GLY A 39 5.90 -34.47 -2.53
N GLY A 40 7.16 -34.80 -2.26
CA GLY A 40 8.29 -34.52 -3.15
C GLY A 40 8.53 -33.03 -3.39
N ARG A 41 9.33 -32.72 -4.42
CA ARG A 41 9.66 -31.34 -4.78
C ARG A 41 8.43 -30.51 -5.13
N GLN A 42 7.37 -31.13 -5.64
CA GLN A 42 6.12 -30.46 -5.98
C GLN A 42 5.44 -29.82 -4.76
N ALA A 43 5.56 -30.44 -3.58
CA ALA A 43 5.02 -29.89 -2.33
C ALA A 43 5.74 -28.61 -1.85
N LEU A 44 6.92 -28.32 -2.40
CA LEU A 44 7.70 -27.10 -2.11
C LEU A 44 7.45 -25.96 -3.10
N VAL A 45 6.78 -26.25 -4.22
CA VAL A 45 6.42 -25.24 -5.22
C VAL A 45 5.48 -24.22 -4.59
N SER A 46 5.75 -22.94 -4.84
CA SER A 46 4.89 -21.86 -4.39
C SER A 46 3.51 -22.00 -5.03
N LYS A 47 2.44 -21.92 -4.23
CA LYS A 47 1.06 -21.82 -4.75
C LYS A 47 0.74 -20.43 -5.34
N GLY A 48 1.75 -19.58 -5.50
CA GLY A 48 1.62 -18.18 -5.85
C GLY A 48 1.46 -17.28 -4.61
N PRO A 49 1.37 -15.95 -4.82
CA PRO A 49 1.07 -15.01 -3.76
C PRO A 49 -0.22 -15.41 -3.03
N GLY A 50 -0.15 -15.53 -1.71
CA GLY A 50 -1.35 -15.68 -0.89
C GLY A 50 -2.09 -14.35 -0.86
N GLY A 51 -3.24 -14.28 -1.52
CA GLY A 51 -4.07 -13.09 -1.56
C GLY A 51 -5.42 -13.38 -2.22
N ALA A 52 -6.41 -12.53 -1.97
CA ALA A 52 -7.68 -12.61 -2.67
C ALA A 52 -7.42 -12.53 -4.19
N ARG A 53 -8.08 -13.42 -4.95
CA ARG A 53 -8.04 -13.33 -6.42
C ARG A 53 -8.61 -11.97 -6.83
N CYS A 54 -8.03 -11.36 -7.86
CA CYS A 54 -8.60 -10.15 -8.44
C CYS A 54 -10.04 -10.45 -8.84
N ARG A 55 -10.99 -9.58 -8.46
CA ARG A 55 -12.40 -9.76 -8.79
C ARG A 55 -12.70 -9.34 -10.23
N LEU A 56 -11.83 -8.52 -10.82
CA LEU A 56 -11.85 -8.20 -12.23
C LEU A 56 -10.95 -9.16 -13.01
N ASP A 57 -11.43 -9.63 -14.15
CA ASP A 57 -10.62 -10.36 -15.13
C ASP A 57 -9.73 -9.41 -15.95
N ALA A 58 -8.87 -9.98 -16.80
CA ALA A 58 -7.90 -9.21 -17.58
C ALA A 58 -8.54 -8.22 -18.56
N ASP A 59 -9.73 -8.52 -19.09
CA ASP A 59 -10.40 -7.69 -20.09
C ASP A 59 -11.12 -6.53 -19.41
N GLN A 60 -11.74 -6.79 -18.27
CA GLN A 60 -12.31 -5.78 -17.39
C GLN A 60 -11.25 -4.81 -16.86
N LEU A 61 -10.05 -5.30 -16.54
CA LEU A 61 -8.93 -4.45 -16.15
C LEU A 61 -8.51 -3.50 -17.28
N ARG A 62 -8.34 -3.99 -18.51
CA ARG A 62 -8.02 -3.13 -19.67
C ARG A 62 -9.13 -2.11 -19.95
N ALA A 63 -10.39 -2.52 -19.80
CA ALA A 63 -11.52 -1.62 -19.94
C ALA A 63 -11.57 -0.54 -18.85
N LEU A 64 -11.17 -0.88 -17.61
CA LEU A 64 -11.05 0.07 -16.50
C LEU A 64 -9.92 1.08 -16.77
N GLU A 65 -8.74 0.61 -17.19
CA GLU A 65 -7.61 1.47 -17.56
C GLU A 65 -8.02 2.50 -18.63
N ALA A 66 -8.68 2.05 -19.71
CA ALA A 66 -9.16 2.95 -20.75
C ALA A 66 -10.11 4.04 -20.23
N VAL A 67 -10.95 3.73 -19.23
CA VAL A 67 -11.83 4.72 -18.59
C VAL A 67 -11.03 5.70 -17.73
N LEU A 68 -10.06 5.19 -16.97
CA LEU A 68 -9.22 6.04 -16.13
C LEU A 68 -8.39 7.02 -16.96
N GLU A 69 -7.90 6.58 -18.13
CA GLU A 69 -7.18 7.41 -19.10
C GLU A 69 -8.08 8.45 -19.80
N ALA A 70 -9.32 8.09 -20.13
CA ALA A 70 -10.29 9.05 -20.67
C ALA A 70 -10.63 10.18 -19.66
N GLY A 71 -10.43 9.90 -18.37
CA GLY A 71 -10.54 10.86 -17.29
C GLY A 71 -11.97 11.05 -16.76
N PRO A 72 -12.12 11.77 -15.64
CA PRO A 72 -13.41 11.88 -14.94
C PRO A 72 -14.51 12.59 -15.75
N ALA A 73 -14.17 13.59 -16.56
CA ALA A 73 -15.14 14.27 -17.42
C ALA A 73 -15.79 13.35 -18.45
N ALA A 74 -15.05 12.37 -18.99
CA ALA A 74 -15.63 11.37 -19.88
C ALA A 74 -16.68 10.48 -19.17
N CYS A 75 -16.65 10.43 -17.84
CA CYS A 75 -17.61 9.73 -17.00
C CYS A 75 -18.71 10.65 -16.43
N GLY A 76 -18.81 11.91 -16.91
CA GLY A 76 -19.84 12.86 -16.50
C GLY A 76 -19.55 13.65 -15.23
N TRP A 77 -18.31 13.64 -14.72
CA TRP A 77 -17.92 14.49 -13.59
C TRP A 77 -17.50 15.88 -14.08
N SER A 78 -17.87 16.92 -13.33
CA SER A 78 -17.58 18.32 -13.70
C SER A 78 -16.13 18.73 -13.44
N ASP A 79 -15.41 17.99 -12.61
CA ASP A 79 -14.00 18.20 -12.29
C ASP A 79 -13.13 17.06 -12.86
N GLN A 80 -11.81 17.27 -12.93
CA GLN A 80 -10.84 16.30 -13.44
C GLN A 80 -10.22 15.42 -12.34
N CYS A 81 -10.89 15.25 -11.19
CA CYS A 81 -10.35 14.51 -10.06
C CYS A 81 -10.84 13.05 -10.03
N TRP A 82 -9.90 12.11 -10.04
CA TRP A 82 -10.20 10.74 -9.67
C TRP A 82 -10.22 10.59 -8.15
N THR A 83 -11.29 9.99 -7.63
CA THR A 83 -11.36 9.53 -6.23
C THR A 83 -11.65 8.04 -6.22
N LEU A 84 -11.16 7.34 -5.19
CA LEU A 84 -11.44 5.91 -5.03
C LEU A 84 -12.95 5.62 -5.01
N ALA A 85 -13.77 6.51 -4.44
CA ALA A 85 -15.22 6.34 -4.44
C ALA A 85 -15.83 6.41 -5.85
N ARG A 86 -15.35 7.33 -6.71
CA ARG A 86 -15.79 7.44 -8.11
C ARG A 86 -15.37 6.23 -8.93
N ILE A 87 -14.13 5.78 -8.75
CA ILE A 87 -13.63 4.58 -9.42
C ILE A 87 -14.42 3.35 -8.95
N ALA A 88 -14.71 3.22 -7.65
CA ALA A 88 -15.54 2.14 -7.13
C ALA A 88 -16.94 2.14 -7.76
N GLU A 89 -17.53 3.31 -7.95
CA GLU A 89 -18.84 3.45 -8.60
C GLU A 89 -18.82 3.00 -10.06
N ILE A 90 -17.78 3.36 -10.81
CA ILE A 90 -17.59 2.89 -12.19
C ILE A 90 -17.45 1.37 -12.21
N VAL A 91 -16.63 0.81 -11.32
CA VAL A 91 -16.39 -0.63 -11.26
C VAL A 91 -17.68 -1.39 -10.93
N ARG A 92 -18.48 -0.89 -9.97
CA ARG A 92 -19.81 -1.44 -9.66
C ARG A 92 -20.74 -1.39 -10.87
N ARG A 93 -20.90 -0.22 -11.48
CA ARG A 93 -21.86 -0.01 -12.59
C ARG A 93 -21.48 -0.79 -13.84
N ARG A 94 -20.19 -0.85 -14.17
CA ARG A 94 -19.72 -1.40 -15.44
C ARG A 94 -19.42 -2.89 -15.39
N PHE A 95 -18.98 -3.39 -14.23
CA PHE A 95 -18.55 -4.79 -14.09
C PHE A 95 -19.38 -5.59 -13.08
N GLY A 96 -20.31 -4.95 -12.35
CA GLY A 96 -21.12 -5.63 -11.34
C GLY A 96 -20.32 -6.09 -10.12
N VAL A 97 -19.12 -5.54 -9.91
CA VAL A 97 -18.20 -5.95 -8.85
C VAL A 97 -18.09 -4.87 -7.79
N ASP A 98 -18.34 -5.25 -6.54
CA ASP A 98 -18.10 -4.38 -5.40
C ASP A 98 -16.65 -4.48 -4.93
N TYR A 99 -16.04 -3.33 -4.70
CA TYR A 99 -14.76 -3.20 -3.98
C TYR A 99 -14.95 -2.29 -2.77
N THR A 100 -14.30 -2.65 -1.67
CA THR A 100 -14.02 -1.69 -0.59
C THR A 100 -12.99 -0.68 -1.10
N LEU A 101 -12.95 0.53 -0.53
CA LEU A 101 -11.99 1.55 -0.96
C LEU A 101 -10.54 1.07 -0.83
N ALA A 102 -10.20 0.37 0.26
CA ALA A 102 -8.88 -0.22 0.45
C ALA A 102 -8.59 -1.35 -0.56
N GLY A 103 -9.60 -2.17 -0.90
CA GLY A 103 -9.45 -3.20 -1.93
C GLY A 103 -9.25 -2.61 -3.32
N LEU A 104 -9.88 -1.47 -3.59
CA LEU A 104 -9.72 -0.73 -4.83
C LEU A 104 -8.35 -0.04 -4.92
N ASP A 105 -7.88 0.55 -3.84
CA ASP A 105 -6.52 1.10 -3.76
C ASP A 105 -5.46 0.04 -4.08
N LEU A 106 -5.59 -1.15 -3.47
CA LEU A 106 -4.73 -2.30 -3.77
C LEU A 106 -4.85 -2.76 -5.23
N LEU A 107 -6.07 -2.74 -5.79
CA LEU A 107 -6.31 -3.07 -7.20
C LEU A 107 -5.57 -2.10 -8.13
N LEU A 108 -5.70 -0.79 -7.89
CA LEU A 108 -5.06 0.25 -8.70
C LEU A 108 -3.53 0.14 -8.62
N HIS A 109 -2.98 -0.08 -7.43
CA HIS A 109 -1.55 -0.37 -7.26
C HIS A 109 -1.11 -1.63 -8.01
N ARG A 110 -1.93 -2.69 -8.02
CA ARG A 110 -1.62 -3.94 -8.71
C ARG A 110 -1.54 -3.78 -10.23
N ILE A 111 -2.38 -2.92 -10.82
CA ILE A 111 -2.33 -2.62 -12.26
C ILE A 111 -1.36 -1.48 -12.60
N GLY A 112 -0.58 -1.00 -11.62
CA GLY A 112 0.39 0.08 -11.83
C GLY A 112 -0.24 1.44 -12.08
N TRP A 113 -1.54 1.59 -11.83
CA TRP A 113 -2.23 2.85 -12.03
C TRP A 113 -1.95 3.80 -10.87
N SER A 114 -1.53 5.01 -11.20
CA SER A 114 -1.37 6.11 -10.25
C SER A 114 -2.23 7.30 -10.71
N VAL A 115 -2.75 8.05 -9.75
CA VAL A 115 -3.54 9.24 -10.04
C VAL A 115 -2.71 10.19 -10.89
N GLN A 116 -3.14 10.38 -12.14
CA GLN A 116 -2.56 11.38 -13.02
C GLN A 116 -2.94 12.75 -12.48
N ILE A 117 -1.98 13.48 -11.92
CA ILE A 117 -2.20 14.84 -11.45
C ILE A 117 -2.43 15.70 -12.71
N PRO A 118 -3.61 16.32 -12.87
CA PRO A 118 -3.85 17.17 -14.02
C PRO A 118 -2.80 18.27 -14.07
N THR A 119 -2.01 18.32 -15.14
CA THR A 119 -1.03 19.38 -15.36
C THR A 119 -1.70 20.74 -15.55
N ARG A 120 -3.00 20.73 -15.92
CA ARG A 120 -3.78 21.93 -16.22
C ARG A 120 -4.23 22.61 -14.92
N LYS A 121 -3.58 23.74 -14.65
CA LYS A 121 -3.89 24.65 -13.54
C LYS A 121 -5.28 25.26 -13.73
N ALA A 122 -6.00 25.52 -12.63
CA ALA A 122 -7.27 26.24 -12.64
C ALA A 122 -7.11 27.60 -13.33
N THR A 123 -8.07 27.99 -14.17
CA THR A 123 -8.04 29.27 -14.91
C THR A 123 -7.95 30.49 -13.98
N GLU A 124 -8.49 30.38 -12.76
CA GLU A 124 -8.51 31.43 -11.74
C GLU A 124 -7.21 31.53 -10.92
N ARG A 125 -6.22 30.67 -11.20
CA ARG A 125 -4.98 30.58 -10.42
C ARG A 125 -4.07 31.77 -10.71
N ASP A 126 -3.98 32.67 -9.73
CA ASP A 126 -3.09 33.82 -9.72
C ASP A 126 -1.81 33.48 -8.94
N GLU A 127 -0.75 33.04 -9.66
CA GLU A 127 0.55 32.70 -9.05
C GLU A 127 1.15 33.86 -8.21
N PRO A 128 1.04 35.14 -8.61
CA PRO A 128 1.41 36.27 -7.75
C PRO A 128 0.65 36.29 -6.41
N LYS A 129 -0.68 36.12 -6.43
CA LYS A 129 -1.48 36.07 -5.19
C LYS A 129 -1.15 34.86 -4.34
N ILE A 130 -0.82 33.73 -4.94
CA ILE A 130 -0.42 32.52 -4.23
C ILE A 130 0.94 32.71 -3.56
N ALA A 131 1.90 33.34 -4.24
CA ALA A 131 3.20 33.68 -3.67
C ALA A 131 3.04 34.67 -2.50
N ALA A 132 2.31 35.76 -2.71
CA ALA A 132 2.01 36.74 -1.66
C ALA A 132 1.33 36.09 -0.44
N TRP A 133 0.34 35.23 -0.67
CA TRP A 133 -0.33 34.51 0.42
C TRP A 133 0.61 33.54 1.17
N LYS A 134 1.53 32.86 0.46
CA LYS A 134 2.55 31.99 1.08
C LYS A 134 3.56 32.77 1.92
N ASP A 135 3.92 33.96 1.50
CA ASP A 135 4.90 34.76 2.22
C ASP A 135 4.27 35.51 3.40
N GLU A 136 3.04 36.01 3.24
CA GLU A 136 2.40 36.87 4.23
C GLU A 136 1.47 36.11 5.20
N GLN A 137 0.64 35.20 4.67
CA GLN A 137 -0.47 34.61 5.43
C GLN A 137 -0.13 33.23 5.99
N TRP A 138 0.67 32.46 5.25
CA TRP A 138 1.08 31.12 5.67
C TRP A 138 1.87 31.11 6.99
N PRO A 139 2.85 32.00 7.25
CA PRO A 139 3.58 32.01 8.52
C PRO A 139 2.68 32.33 9.72
N VAL A 140 1.67 33.18 9.52
CA VAL A 140 0.69 33.57 10.55
C VAL A 140 -0.23 32.40 10.90
N LYS A 141 -0.74 31.67 9.89
CA LYS A 141 -1.55 30.45 10.12
C LYS A 141 -0.74 29.31 10.74
N LYS A 142 0.57 29.22 10.44
CA LYS A 142 1.44 28.13 10.92
C LYS A 142 2.11 28.40 12.26
N ARG A 143 1.94 29.58 12.88
CA ARG A 143 2.46 29.83 14.24
C ARG A 143 1.85 28.80 15.20
N GLY A 144 2.70 27.85 15.59
CA GLY A 144 2.30 26.57 16.15
C GLY A 144 1.59 26.67 17.49
N ARG A 145 0.78 25.64 17.80
CA ARG A 145 0.43 25.33 19.18
C ARG A 145 1.71 25.28 20.00
N ARG A 146 1.74 25.96 21.16
CA ARG A 146 2.80 25.76 22.16
C ARG A 146 2.89 24.27 22.47
N THR A 147 3.92 23.60 21.98
CA THR A 147 4.27 22.26 22.43
C THR A 147 4.93 22.42 23.79
N TRP A 148 4.15 22.11 24.84
CA TRP A 148 4.55 21.83 26.22
C TRP A 148 5.48 22.84 26.91
N ALA A 149 4.99 23.48 27.98
CA ALA A 149 5.83 24.13 28.97
C ALA A 149 5.97 23.20 30.19
N PRO A 150 7.17 23.02 30.78
CA PRO A 150 7.30 22.29 32.04
C PRO A 150 6.47 22.99 33.13
N GLY A 151 5.59 22.23 33.79
CA GLY A 151 4.87 22.73 34.96
C GLY A 151 5.84 23.04 36.10
N SER A 152 5.67 24.20 36.74
CA SER A 152 6.40 24.57 37.94
C SER A 152 6.11 23.55 39.05
N ALA A 153 7.11 22.73 39.42
CA ALA A 153 7.07 21.92 40.63
C ALA A 153 7.72 22.73 41.76
N SER A 154 6.91 23.50 42.49
CA SER A 154 7.35 24.12 43.73
C SER A 154 7.69 23.02 44.74
N LYS A 155 8.95 22.95 45.19
CA LYS A 155 9.33 22.17 46.38
C LYS A 155 8.63 22.78 47.59
N THR A 156 7.53 22.19 48.03
CA THR A 156 7.00 22.47 49.38
C THR A 156 8.10 22.14 50.38
N ARG A 157 8.49 23.19 51.12
CA ARG A 157 9.49 23.20 52.19
C ARG A 157 9.25 22.05 53.16
N GLN A 158 10.29 21.28 53.44
CA GLN A 158 10.38 20.59 54.73
C GLN A 158 10.57 21.65 55.81
N VAL A 159 9.63 21.71 56.76
CA VAL A 159 9.87 22.35 58.05
C VAL A 159 10.02 21.24 59.07
N ARG A 160 11.21 21.18 59.68
CA ARG A 160 11.50 20.45 60.91
C ARG A 160 10.92 21.23 62.09
N ALA A 161 10.22 20.54 62.99
CA ALA A 161 10.32 20.63 64.45
C ALA A 161 9.48 19.49 65.04
#